data_AF-A0A559RA95-F1
#
_entry.id   AF-A0A559RA95-F1
#
_cell.length_a   1.000
_cell.length_b   1.000
_cell.length_c   1.000
_cell.angle_alpha   90.00
_cell.angle_beta   90.00
_cell.angle_gamma   90.00
#
_symmetry.space_group_name_H-M   'P 1'
#
loop_
_entity.id
_entity.type
_entity.pdbx_description
1 polymer ?
#
loop_
_entity_poly.entity_id
_entity_poly.type
_entity_poly.pdbx_seq_one_letter_code
_entity_poly.pdbx_strand_id
1 'polypeptide(L)'
;MALENKFGIGDIVTFKTHPLLYDRYIKGDGKLVPPFMVVKEVFFEDKKKKIVDTSNGKTIAERIKYTCVFFDDNKSEFKTVVVYETMLNGFKNFYISRMDGEKKEEDSDYDSVIDEVSKYKDSSYLYGNIVYFKTKKLEILKKRSSVKNESITKESDDPIIEKRETFQYVVNYATPEFVLCGYKEELGEDLFYPNGSKKKIISKILYKVKWFNSNQMKFSEDFLPMECFIDKQPFPTLVPHNPKPDVDTSKA
;
A
#
# COMPACT_ATOMS: atom_id res chain seq x y z
N MET A 1 -31.92 -2.39 -6.25
CA MET A 1 -30.57 -2.86 -6.65
C MET A 1 -29.71 -2.94 -5.40
N ALA A 2 -28.99 -4.05 -5.23
CA ALA A 2 -27.94 -4.14 -4.22
C ALA A 2 -26.79 -3.20 -4.60
N LEU A 3 -26.14 -2.60 -3.63
CA LEU A 3 -24.91 -1.83 -3.88
C LEU A 3 -23.78 -2.82 -4.18
N GLU A 4 -22.99 -2.52 -5.20
CA GLU A 4 -21.82 -3.30 -5.58
C GLU A 4 -20.58 -2.44 -5.33
N ASN A 5 -19.64 -2.96 -4.54
CA ASN A 5 -18.39 -2.28 -4.20
C ASN A 5 -17.32 -2.56 -5.27
N LYS A 6 -16.57 -1.52 -5.64
CA LYS A 6 -15.46 -1.62 -6.61
C LYS A 6 -14.24 -2.36 -6.08
N PHE A 7 -13.93 -2.22 -4.78
CA PHE A 7 -12.71 -2.78 -4.18
C PHE A 7 -13.06 -3.81 -3.11
N GLY A 8 -12.37 -4.94 -3.12
CA GLY A 8 -12.47 -6.01 -2.12
C GLY A 8 -11.51 -5.81 -0.94
N ILE A 9 -11.68 -6.61 0.10
CA ILE A 9 -10.72 -6.68 1.22
C ILE A 9 -9.37 -7.18 0.69
N GLY A 10 -8.28 -6.56 1.13
CA GLY A 10 -6.94 -6.89 0.66
C GLY A 10 -6.52 -6.20 -0.64
N ASP A 11 -7.43 -5.47 -1.30
CA ASP A 11 -7.06 -4.68 -2.48
C ASP A 11 -6.18 -3.50 -2.08
N ILE A 12 -5.15 -3.23 -2.90
CA ILE A 12 -4.30 -2.06 -2.74
C ILE A 12 -4.94 -0.87 -3.46
N VAL A 13 -5.12 0.21 -2.72
CA VAL A 13 -5.73 1.47 -3.18
C VAL A 13 -4.89 2.66 -2.74
N THR A 14 -5.14 3.81 -3.35
CA THR A 14 -4.67 5.11 -2.84
C THR A 14 -5.66 6.21 -3.18
N PHE A 15 -5.44 7.42 -2.68
CA PHE A 15 -6.20 8.58 -3.08
C PHE A 15 -5.96 8.91 -4.56
N LYS A 16 -7.01 9.32 -5.27
CA LYS A 16 -6.91 9.74 -6.68
C LYS A 16 -5.94 10.91 -6.92
N THR A 17 -5.50 11.61 -5.88
CA THR A 17 -4.49 12.68 -5.94
C THR A 17 -3.06 12.16 -5.94
N HIS A 18 -2.84 10.85 -5.81
CA HIS A 18 -1.50 10.28 -5.80
C HIS A 18 -0.78 10.56 -7.13
N PRO A 19 0.41 11.19 -7.13
CA PRO A 19 1.08 11.65 -8.35
C PRO A 19 1.44 10.50 -9.29
N LEU A 20 1.74 9.31 -8.75
CA LEU A 20 2.07 8.14 -9.58
C LEU A 20 0.90 7.60 -10.42
N LEU A 21 -0.32 8.11 -10.24
CA LEU A 21 -1.43 7.84 -11.18
C LEU A 21 -1.28 8.58 -12.51
N TYR A 22 -0.46 9.62 -12.55
CA TYR A 22 -0.37 10.55 -13.67
C TYR A 22 1.07 10.76 -14.16
N ASP A 23 2.06 10.30 -13.40
CA ASP A 23 3.48 10.53 -13.67
C ASP A 23 4.32 9.35 -13.14
N ARG A 24 5.54 9.18 -13.66
CA ARG A 24 6.49 8.15 -13.21
C ARG A 24 7.22 8.53 -11.92
N TYR A 25 7.25 9.83 -11.61
CA TYR A 25 7.99 10.37 -10.48
C TYR A 25 7.16 11.37 -9.69
N ILE A 26 7.41 11.41 -8.38
CA ILE A 26 6.89 12.44 -7.49
C ILE A 26 7.62 13.75 -7.81
N LYS A 27 6.85 14.80 -8.09
CA LYS A 27 7.31 16.18 -8.20
C LYS A 27 6.95 16.91 -6.91
N GLY A 28 7.95 17.51 -6.25
CA GLY A 28 7.75 18.22 -4.97
C GLY A 28 8.01 17.36 -3.72
N ASP A 29 7.47 17.77 -2.58
CA ASP A 29 7.73 17.10 -1.30
C ASP A 29 7.02 15.74 -1.20
N GLY A 30 7.82 14.67 -1.07
CA GLY A 30 7.32 13.31 -0.89
C GLY A 30 6.49 13.10 0.38
N LYS A 31 6.60 13.99 1.38
CA LYS A 31 5.81 13.92 2.62
C LYS A 31 4.34 14.25 2.42
N LEU A 32 4.00 14.91 1.31
CA LEU A 32 2.63 15.28 0.96
C LEU A 32 1.99 14.26 0.01
N VAL A 33 2.73 13.23 -0.39
CA VAL A 33 2.24 12.17 -1.26
C VAL A 33 1.41 11.20 -0.44
N PRO A 34 0.17 10.89 -0.83
CA PRO A 34 -0.63 9.91 -0.11
C PRO A 34 0.03 8.53 -0.03
N PRO A 35 -0.24 7.74 1.03
CA PRO A 35 0.22 6.35 1.11
C PRO A 35 -0.55 5.45 0.14
N PHE A 36 0.06 4.34 -0.24
CA PHE A 36 -0.66 3.15 -0.66
C PHE A 36 -1.27 2.48 0.57
N MET A 37 -2.52 2.10 0.45
CA MET A 37 -3.32 1.56 1.54
C MET A 37 -3.89 0.21 1.11
N VAL A 38 -4.25 -0.61 2.09
CA VAL A 38 -4.97 -1.87 1.86
C VAL A 38 -6.39 -1.74 2.39
N VAL A 39 -7.38 -2.16 1.62
CA VAL A 39 -8.77 -2.19 2.08
C VAL A 39 -8.91 -3.20 3.21
N LYS A 40 -9.26 -2.71 4.40
CA LYS A 40 -9.49 -3.51 5.61
C LYS A 40 -10.96 -3.92 5.73
N GLU A 41 -11.87 -3.00 5.42
CA GLU A 41 -13.32 -3.19 5.58
C GLU A 41 -14.09 -2.41 4.50
N VAL A 42 -15.26 -2.92 4.12
CA VAL A 42 -16.20 -2.25 3.21
C VAL A 42 -17.50 -1.97 3.95
N PHE A 43 -18.01 -0.75 3.86
CA PHE A 43 -19.27 -0.33 4.46
C PHE A 43 -20.27 0.09 3.39
N PHE A 44 -21.52 -0.32 3.58
CA PHE A 44 -22.67 0.07 2.78
C PHE A 44 -23.64 0.85 3.65
N GLU A 45 -23.84 2.12 3.33
CA GLU A 45 -24.78 3.00 4.01
C GLU A 45 -26.22 2.73 3.51
N ASP A 46 -27.19 2.87 4.41
CA ASP A 46 -28.61 2.77 4.07
C ASP A 46 -29.01 3.81 3.02
N LYS A 47 -30.05 3.51 2.25
CA LYS A 47 -30.67 4.41 1.27
C LYS A 47 -31.07 5.76 1.87
N LYS A 48 -31.35 5.80 3.17
CA LYS A 48 -31.68 7.01 3.95
C LYS A 48 -30.51 7.98 4.12
N LYS A 49 -29.26 7.56 3.85
CA LYS A 49 -28.09 8.43 3.94
C LYS A 49 -28.25 9.63 3.01
N LYS A 50 -28.12 10.85 3.56
CA LYS A 50 -28.03 12.09 2.78
C LYS A 50 -26.73 12.08 1.98
N ILE A 51 -26.86 12.00 0.65
CA ILE A 51 -25.73 12.01 -0.30
C ILE A 51 -25.62 13.33 -1.07
N VAL A 52 -26.68 14.15 -1.07
CA VAL A 52 -26.77 15.41 -1.77
C VAL A 52 -27.10 16.53 -0.79
N ASP A 53 -26.41 17.67 -0.92
CA ASP A 53 -26.77 18.90 -0.24
C ASP A 53 -28.06 19.47 -0.82
N THR A 54 -29.06 19.63 0.04
CA THR A 54 -30.40 20.11 -0.30
C THR A 54 -30.42 21.57 -0.75
N SER A 55 -29.39 22.36 -0.42
CA SER A 55 -29.34 23.78 -0.77
C SER A 55 -28.88 24.04 -2.22
N ASN A 56 -28.01 23.18 -2.76
CA ASN A 56 -27.33 23.42 -4.04
C ASN A 56 -27.31 22.19 -4.97
N GLY A 57 -27.89 21.06 -4.54
CA GLY A 57 -27.96 19.83 -5.33
C GLY A 57 -26.63 19.09 -5.51
N LYS A 58 -25.54 19.51 -4.85
CA LYS A 58 -24.22 18.89 -5.00
C LYS A 58 -24.10 17.62 -4.16
N THR A 59 -23.44 16.61 -4.72
CA THR A 59 -23.07 15.39 -3.99
C THR A 59 -22.04 15.71 -2.91
N ILE A 60 -22.33 15.30 -1.67
CA ILE A 60 -21.48 15.53 -0.47
C ILE A 60 -21.05 14.23 0.20
N ALA A 61 -21.63 13.10 -0.21
CA ALA A 61 -21.30 11.78 0.33
C ALA A 61 -21.68 10.68 -0.65
N GLU A 62 -21.15 9.49 -0.41
CA GLU A 62 -21.54 8.27 -1.12
C GLU A 62 -22.10 7.24 -0.15
N ARG A 63 -22.64 6.16 -0.71
CA ARG A 63 -23.17 5.05 0.08
C ARG A 63 -22.18 3.92 0.30
N ILE A 64 -21.02 3.95 -0.37
CA ILE A 64 -19.98 2.95 -0.18
C ILE A 64 -18.77 3.65 0.42
N LYS A 65 -18.27 3.12 1.53
CA LYS A 65 -17.07 3.60 2.20
C LYS A 65 -16.13 2.44 2.46
N TYR A 66 -14.85 2.76 2.53
CA TYR A 66 -13.79 1.81 2.81
C TYR A 66 -13.03 2.25 4.03
N THR A 67 -12.80 1.34 4.97
CA THR A 67 -11.72 1.50 5.95
C THR A 67 -10.46 0.96 5.30
N CYS A 68 -9.50 1.83 5.05
CA CYS A 68 -8.20 1.46 4.49
C CYS A 68 -7.14 1.57 5.58
N VAL A 69 -6.16 0.66 5.58
CA VAL A 69 -5.03 0.65 6.50
C VAL A 69 -3.73 0.93 5.75
N PHE A 70 -2.84 1.70 6.35
CA PHE A 70 -1.48 1.95 5.89
C PHE A 70 -0.54 2.06 7.09
N PHE A 71 0.76 2.07 6.84
CA PHE A 71 1.76 2.24 7.89
C PHE A 71 2.34 3.64 7.84
N ASP A 72 2.42 4.29 9.00
CA ASP A 72 3.10 5.57 9.18
C ASP A 72 4.49 5.30 9.74
N ASP A 73 5.52 5.50 8.93
CA ASP A 73 6.92 5.23 9.32
C ASP A 73 7.40 6.17 10.43
N ASN A 74 6.96 7.44 10.41
CA ASN A 74 7.35 8.47 11.36
C ASN A 74 6.88 8.12 12.77
N LYS A 75 5.75 7.41 12.88
CA LYS A 75 5.22 6.92 14.16
C LYS A 75 5.47 5.43 14.39
N SER A 76 5.89 4.70 13.35
CA SER A 76 6.05 3.26 13.36
C SER A 76 4.78 2.54 13.83
N GLU A 77 3.63 2.93 13.27
CA GLU A 77 2.30 2.40 13.61
C GLU A 77 1.41 2.22 12.38
N PHE A 78 0.47 1.28 12.44
CA PHE A 78 -0.60 1.21 11.45
C PHE A 78 -1.66 2.27 11.72
N LYS A 79 -2.08 2.96 10.67
CA LYS A 79 -3.17 3.93 10.69
C LYS A 79 -4.31 3.49 9.80
N THR A 80 -5.51 3.87 10.20
CA THR A 80 -6.72 3.63 9.41
C THR A 80 -7.33 4.95 8.96
N VAL A 81 -7.94 4.92 7.78
CA VAL A 81 -8.70 6.05 7.23
C VAL A 81 -9.99 5.53 6.60
N VAL A 82 -11.08 6.26 6.82
CA VAL A 82 -12.38 5.96 6.19
C VAL A 82 -12.59 6.92 5.04
N VAL A 83 -12.81 6.37 3.85
CA VAL A 83 -12.88 7.13 2.60
C VAL A 83 -14.02 6.63 1.70
N TYR A 84 -14.55 7.51 0.86
CA TYR A 84 -15.56 7.15 -0.13
C TYR A 84 -14.93 6.51 -1.37
N GLU A 85 -15.73 5.74 -2.11
CA GLU A 85 -15.28 4.98 -3.29
C GLU A 85 -14.68 5.88 -4.37
N THR A 86 -15.31 7.02 -4.69
CA THR A 86 -14.81 7.91 -5.76
C THR A 86 -13.53 8.67 -5.40
N MET A 87 -13.12 8.63 -4.13
CA MET A 87 -11.85 9.22 -3.68
C MET A 87 -10.66 8.29 -3.94
N LEU A 88 -10.93 7.02 -4.21
CA LEU A 88 -9.92 5.97 -4.34
C LEU A 88 -9.65 5.59 -5.80
N ASN A 89 -8.42 5.16 -6.03
CA ASN A 89 -8.03 4.45 -7.25
C ASN A 89 -7.24 3.18 -6.90
N GLY A 90 -7.36 2.15 -7.73
CA GLY A 90 -6.65 0.89 -7.54
C GLY A 90 -5.22 0.97 -8.06
N PHE A 91 -4.34 0.09 -7.56
CA PHE A 91 -2.91 0.21 -7.84
C PHE A 91 -2.45 -0.12 -9.26
N LYS A 92 -3.30 -0.79 -10.04
CA LYS A 92 -3.00 -1.18 -11.42
C LYS A 92 -2.81 -0.01 -12.38
N ASN A 93 -3.12 1.21 -11.93
CA ASN A 93 -3.03 2.43 -12.72
C ASN A 93 -1.78 3.28 -12.40
N PHE A 94 -0.83 2.80 -11.58
CA PHE A 94 0.32 3.60 -11.13
C PHE A 94 1.56 3.40 -11.98
N TYR A 95 2.22 4.43 -12.48
CA TYR A 95 3.51 4.30 -13.14
C TYR A 95 4.68 4.16 -12.13
N ILE A 96 5.25 2.96 -11.99
CA ILE A 96 6.41 2.68 -11.10
C ILE A 96 7.52 1.96 -11.87
N SER A 97 8.69 2.60 -12.02
CA SER A 97 9.86 2.02 -12.70
C SER A 97 10.93 1.56 -11.68
N ARG A 98 11.71 0.49 -11.98
CA ARG A 98 12.91 0.10 -11.18
C ARG A 98 14.14 0.93 -11.57
N MET A 99 15.21 0.90 -10.78
CA MET A 99 16.52 1.50 -11.17
C MET A 99 17.54 0.46 -11.65
N ASP A 100 17.21 -0.82 -11.51
CA ASP A 100 18.21 -1.88 -11.54
C ASP A 100 18.34 -2.44 -12.96
N GLY A 101 19.22 -1.83 -13.76
CA GLY A 101 19.68 -2.39 -15.03
C GLY A 101 20.03 -1.33 -16.07
N GLU A 102 21.19 -1.50 -16.70
CA GLU A 102 21.66 -0.74 -17.87
C GLU A 102 20.50 -0.43 -18.83
N LYS A 103 20.19 0.87 -19.02
CA LYS A 103 19.37 1.45 -20.12
C LYS A 103 18.52 0.43 -20.91
N LYS A 104 17.66 -0.33 -20.25
CA LYS A 104 16.57 -1.03 -20.92
C LYS A 104 15.46 0.00 -21.09
N GLU A 105 14.79 -0.08 -22.23
CA GLU A 105 13.68 0.82 -22.58
C GLU A 105 12.79 1.04 -21.36
N GLU A 106 12.60 2.30 -20.98
CA GLU A 106 12.07 2.74 -19.68
C GLU A 106 10.66 2.18 -19.35
N ASP A 107 9.99 1.55 -20.32
CA ASP A 107 8.64 1.02 -20.22
C ASP A 107 8.57 -0.46 -19.78
N SER A 108 9.62 -1.29 -19.94
CA SER A 108 9.50 -2.72 -19.64
C SER A 108 9.35 -3.03 -18.14
N ASP A 109 9.91 -2.16 -17.29
CA ASP A 109 9.92 -2.37 -15.85
C ASP A 109 8.59 -2.02 -15.18
N TYR A 110 7.78 -1.18 -15.83
CA TYR A 110 6.51 -0.72 -15.30
C TYR A 110 5.51 -1.86 -15.13
N ASP A 111 5.22 -2.55 -16.23
CA ASP A 111 4.29 -3.68 -16.24
C ASP A 111 4.79 -4.80 -15.30
N SER A 112 6.11 -4.95 -15.16
CA SER A 112 6.71 -5.98 -14.30
C SER A 112 6.37 -5.83 -12.82
N VAL A 113 6.35 -4.60 -12.28
CA VAL A 113 6.10 -4.36 -10.85
C VAL A 113 4.61 -4.56 -10.55
N ILE A 114 3.73 -4.02 -11.40
CA ILE A 114 2.29 -4.17 -11.25
C ILE A 114 1.88 -5.63 -11.42
N ASP A 115 2.46 -6.35 -12.37
CA ASP A 115 2.22 -7.77 -12.58
C ASP A 115 2.67 -8.61 -11.38
N GLU A 116 3.85 -8.32 -10.83
CA GLU A 116 4.33 -9.02 -9.64
C GLU A 116 3.40 -8.81 -8.44
N VAL A 117 2.98 -7.57 -8.20
CA VAL A 117 2.07 -7.23 -7.09
C VAL A 117 0.68 -7.80 -7.32
N SER A 118 0.19 -7.82 -8.57
CA SER A 118 -1.09 -8.44 -8.93
C SER A 118 -1.10 -9.95 -8.72
N LYS A 119 0.07 -10.60 -8.71
CA LYS A 119 0.24 -12.04 -8.46
C LYS A 119 0.47 -12.36 -6.98
N TYR A 120 0.42 -11.37 -6.09
CA TYR A 120 0.54 -11.61 -4.66
C TYR A 120 -0.57 -12.54 -4.18
N LYS A 121 -0.15 -13.54 -3.41
CA LYS A 121 -1.04 -14.42 -2.68
C LYS A 121 -1.04 -13.98 -1.23
N ASP A 122 -2.19 -14.08 -0.59
CA ASP A 122 -2.31 -13.79 0.83
C ASP A 122 -1.42 -14.75 1.64
N SER A 123 -0.93 -14.24 2.76
CA SER A 123 -0.10 -14.99 3.69
C SER A 123 -0.85 -16.22 4.26
N SER A 124 -0.11 -17.31 4.43
CA SER A 124 -0.54 -18.49 5.18
C SER A 124 -0.08 -18.38 6.63
N TYR A 125 -0.95 -18.77 7.57
CA TYR A 125 -0.59 -18.68 8.98
C TYR A 125 0.46 -19.72 9.35
N LEU A 126 1.66 -19.25 9.69
CA LEU A 126 2.68 -20.04 10.35
C LEU A 126 3.34 -19.19 11.44
N TYR A 127 3.17 -19.58 12.70
CA TYR A 127 3.70 -18.83 13.83
C TYR A 127 5.23 -18.68 13.74
N GLY A 128 5.73 -17.47 13.93
CA GLY A 128 7.15 -17.12 13.82
C GLY A 128 7.62 -16.77 12.41
N ASN A 129 6.81 -17.01 11.36
CA ASN A 129 7.20 -16.62 10.02
C ASN A 129 7.29 -15.10 9.85
N ILE A 130 8.16 -14.70 8.93
CA ILE A 130 8.24 -13.32 8.47
C ILE A 130 7.18 -13.09 7.41
N VAL A 131 6.36 -12.06 7.61
CA VAL A 131 5.36 -11.61 6.64
C VAL A 131 5.62 -10.16 6.26
N TYR A 132 5.11 -9.77 5.10
CA TYR A 132 5.29 -8.41 4.58
C TYR A 132 3.93 -7.78 4.35
N PHE A 133 3.79 -6.51 4.73
CA PHE A 133 2.60 -5.76 4.37
C PHE A 133 2.55 -5.58 2.85
N LYS A 134 1.36 -5.76 2.26
CA LYS A 134 1.18 -5.89 0.80
C LYS A 134 1.73 -4.69 0.01
N THR A 135 1.74 -3.51 0.61
CA THR A 135 2.22 -2.27 -0.05
C THR A 135 3.74 -2.06 0.04
N LYS A 136 4.47 -2.86 0.84
CA LYS A 136 5.90 -2.65 1.13
C LYS A 136 6.75 -2.42 -0.13
N LYS A 137 6.55 -3.26 -1.16
CA LYS A 137 7.29 -3.16 -2.41
C LYS A 137 6.99 -1.85 -3.16
N LEU A 138 5.72 -1.48 -3.25
CA LEU A 138 5.29 -0.28 -3.96
C LEU A 138 5.80 0.98 -3.23
N GLU A 139 5.74 1.00 -1.90
CA GLU A 139 6.23 2.12 -1.08
C GLU A 139 7.74 2.33 -1.24
N ILE A 140 8.54 1.27 -1.13
CA ILE A 140 10.00 1.36 -1.27
C ILE A 140 10.42 1.81 -2.68
N LEU A 141 9.65 1.44 -3.72
CA LEU A 141 9.95 1.80 -5.10
C LEU A 141 9.44 3.20 -5.49
N LYS A 142 8.75 3.94 -4.62
CA LYS A 142 8.35 5.33 -4.90
C LYS A 142 9.60 6.19 -5.11
N LYS A 143 9.59 7.00 -6.18
CA LYS A 143 10.70 7.87 -6.53
C LYS A 143 10.25 9.31 -6.65
N ARG A 144 11.13 10.22 -6.25
CA ARG A 144 11.03 11.66 -6.47
C ARG A 144 12.09 12.09 -7.46
N SER A 145 11.73 12.94 -8.41
CA SER A 145 12.67 13.65 -9.27
C SER A 145 12.87 15.08 -8.78
N SER A 146 14.10 15.58 -8.89
CA SER A 146 14.44 16.98 -8.62
C SER A 146 15.42 17.50 -9.66
N VAL A 147 15.16 18.69 -10.18
CA VAL A 147 16.04 19.38 -11.14
C VAL A 147 16.96 20.31 -10.35
N LYS A 148 18.27 20.13 -10.50
CA LYS A 148 19.28 21.02 -9.93
C LYS A 148 19.99 21.73 -11.08
N ASN A 149 20.04 23.06 -11.02
CA ASN A 149 20.87 23.85 -11.92
C ASN A 149 22.27 23.91 -11.30
N GLU A 150 23.27 23.33 -11.97
CA GLU A 150 24.66 23.44 -11.55
C GLU A 150 25.36 24.45 -12.49
N SER A 151 25.91 25.51 -11.91
CA SER A 151 26.75 26.45 -12.65
C SER A 151 28.13 25.84 -12.76
N ILE A 152 28.54 25.46 -13.96
CA ILE A 152 29.92 25.03 -14.22
C ILE A 152 30.69 26.27 -14.64
N THR A 153 31.52 26.81 -13.75
CA THR A 153 32.48 27.85 -14.09
C THR A 153 33.58 27.18 -14.93
N LYS A 154 33.51 27.34 -16.26
CA LYS A 154 34.67 27.13 -17.12
C LYS A 154 35.51 28.41 -17.09
N GLU A 155 36.81 28.32 -17.35
CA GLU A 155 37.77 29.45 -17.35
C GLU A 155 37.46 30.58 -18.38
N SER A 156 36.29 30.54 -19.03
CA SER A 156 35.77 31.56 -19.94
C SER A 156 34.60 32.31 -19.29
N ASP A 157 34.56 33.64 -19.44
CA ASP A 157 33.75 34.63 -18.70
C ASP A 157 32.23 34.43 -18.61
N ASP A 158 31.63 33.42 -19.26
CA ASP A 158 30.20 33.12 -19.19
C ASP A 158 29.91 31.75 -18.54
N PRO A 159 29.15 31.69 -17.42
CA PRO A 159 28.80 30.44 -16.78
C PRO A 159 27.81 29.62 -17.62
N ILE A 160 28.17 28.38 -17.93
CA ILE A 160 27.24 27.42 -18.54
C ILE A 160 26.37 26.84 -17.42
N ILE A 161 25.05 27.03 -17.52
CA ILE A 161 24.07 26.42 -16.63
C ILE A 161 23.72 25.03 -17.17
N GLU A 162 24.19 23.97 -16.52
CA GLU A 162 23.79 22.60 -16.84
C GLU A 162 22.64 22.16 -15.93
N LYS A 163 21.57 21.62 -16.52
CA LYS A 163 20.43 21.07 -15.78
C LYS A 163 20.69 19.61 -15.50
N ARG A 164 20.86 19.24 -14.23
CA ARG A 164 21.00 17.86 -13.81
C ARG A 164 19.73 17.39 -13.12
N GLU A 165 19.13 16.32 -13.63
CA GLU A 165 18.05 15.63 -12.94
C GLU A 165 18.61 14.61 -11.95
N THR A 166 18.02 14.60 -10.75
CA THR A 166 18.36 13.66 -9.68
C THR A 166 17.12 12.90 -9.26
N PHE A 167 17.28 11.61 -9.02
CA PHE A 167 16.20 10.72 -8.61
C PHE A 167 16.54 10.11 -7.25
N GLN A 168 15.57 10.15 -6.34
CA GLN A 168 15.72 9.62 -4.97
C GLN A 168 14.50 8.80 -4.58
N TYR A 169 14.72 7.74 -3.81
CA TYR A 169 13.62 6.96 -3.23
C TYR A 169 12.92 7.74 -2.12
N VAL A 170 11.60 7.58 -2.04
CA VAL A 170 10.75 8.20 -1.01
C VAL A 170 10.15 7.09 -0.16
N VAL A 171 10.54 6.99 1.11
CA VAL A 171 10.20 5.84 1.97
C VAL A 171 9.27 6.16 3.13
N ASN A 172 8.51 7.26 3.04
CA ASN A 172 7.66 7.81 4.11
C ASN A 172 6.51 6.91 4.63
N TYR A 173 6.27 5.76 4.00
CA TYR A 173 5.24 4.81 4.43
C TYR A 173 5.71 3.36 4.25
N ALA A 174 7.03 3.15 4.11
CA ALA A 174 7.61 1.82 3.99
C ALA A 174 7.50 1.08 5.33
N THR A 175 7.11 -0.19 5.27
CA THR A 175 6.96 -1.02 6.47
C THR A 175 8.25 -1.78 6.80
N PRO A 176 8.49 -2.08 8.09
CA PRO A 176 9.47 -3.10 8.45
C PRO A 176 9.04 -4.48 7.95
N GLU A 177 9.88 -5.48 8.16
CA GLU A 177 9.44 -6.87 8.20
C GLU A 177 8.64 -7.12 9.49
N PHE A 178 7.66 -8.01 9.40
CA PHE A 178 6.83 -8.38 10.54
C PHE A 178 7.02 -9.84 10.87
N VAL A 179 7.00 -10.17 12.17
CA VAL A 179 6.91 -11.55 12.63
C VAL A 179 5.45 -11.86 12.92
N LEU A 180 4.93 -12.93 12.33
CA LEU A 180 3.59 -13.41 12.58
C LEU A 180 3.54 -14.11 13.96
N CYS A 181 2.79 -13.54 14.90
CA CYS A 181 2.82 -13.96 16.31
C CYS A 181 1.45 -14.28 16.92
N GLY A 182 0.39 -14.31 16.11
CA GLY A 182 -0.93 -14.68 16.60
C GLY A 182 -1.99 -14.73 15.51
N TYR A 183 -3.09 -15.39 15.85
CA TYR A 183 -4.22 -15.65 14.97
C TYR A 183 -5.50 -15.40 15.74
N LYS A 184 -6.47 -14.74 15.11
CA LYS A 184 -7.80 -14.52 15.66
C LYS A 184 -8.84 -14.65 14.55
N GLU A 185 -9.92 -15.36 14.83
CA GLU A 185 -11.12 -15.31 13.99
C GLU A 185 -11.98 -14.12 14.39
N GLU A 186 -12.40 -13.36 13.39
CA GLU A 186 -13.27 -12.21 13.56
C GLU A 186 -14.71 -12.64 13.27
N LEU A 187 -15.52 -12.74 14.33
CA LEU A 187 -16.90 -13.24 14.25
C LEU A 187 -17.88 -12.24 13.64
N GLY A 188 -17.45 -10.99 13.42
CA GLY A 188 -18.21 -9.96 12.70
C GLY A 188 -19.53 -9.62 13.34
N GLU A 189 -19.54 -8.58 14.17
CA GLU A 189 -20.78 -8.01 14.68
C GLU A 189 -21.39 -7.07 13.63
N ASP A 190 -22.74 -7.03 13.57
CA ASP A 190 -23.49 -6.01 12.82
C ASP A 190 -23.16 -5.96 11.30
N LEU A 191 -23.01 -7.14 10.68
CA LEU A 191 -22.68 -7.27 9.25
C LEU A 191 -23.86 -6.97 8.31
N PHE A 192 -25.10 -7.05 8.82
CA PHE A 192 -26.33 -6.89 8.03
C PHE A 192 -27.29 -5.92 8.72
N TYR A 193 -28.03 -5.17 7.92
CA TYR A 193 -29.17 -4.39 8.40
C TYR A 193 -30.36 -5.31 8.76
N PRO A 194 -31.35 -4.84 9.53
CA PRO A 194 -32.55 -5.62 9.86
C PRO A 194 -33.34 -6.11 8.63
N ASN A 195 -33.18 -5.43 7.49
CA ASN A 195 -33.80 -5.82 6.21
C ASN A 195 -33.00 -6.89 5.44
N GLY A 196 -31.93 -7.45 6.02
CA GLY A 196 -31.06 -8.45 5.41
C GLY A 196 -30.03 -7.91 4.40
N SER A 197 -30.01 -6.60 4.13
CA SER A 197 -29.00 -6.02 3.25
C SER A 197 -27.62 -5.95 3.92
N LYS A 198 -26.55 -6.18 3.14
CA LYS A 198 -25.17 -6.09 3.63
C LYS A 198 -24.91 -4.68 4.15
N LYS A 199 -24.39 -4.59 5.37
CA LYS A 199 -23.95 -3.35 6.02
C LYS A 199 -22.44 -3.24 6.01
N LYS A 200 -21.74 -4.36 6.26
CA LYS A 200 -20.28 -4.39 6.35
C LYS A 200 -19.74 -5.68 5.73
N ILE A 201 -18.58 -5.59 5.08
CA ILE A 201 -17.74 -6.74 4.72
C ILE A 201 -16.44 -6.58 5.50
N ILE A 202 -16.05 -7.64 6.21
CA ILE A 202 -14.80 -7.74 6.96
C ILE A 202 -14.09 -9.05 6.63
N SER A 203 -12.80 -9.10 6.93
CA SER A 203 -12.06 -10.36 6.90
C SER A 203 -12.50 -11.25 8.05
N LYS A 204 -12.53 -12.56 7.80
CA LYS A 204 -12.83 -13.57 8.83
C LYS A 204 -11.61 -13.87 9.71
N ILE A 205 -10.41 -13.57 9.21
CA ILE A 205 -9.16 -13.98 9.83
C ILE A 205 -8.28 -12.74 10.02
N LEU A 206 -7.87 -12.52 11.27
CA LEU A 206 -6.90 -11.49 11.63
C LEU A 206 -5.60 -12.15 12.07
N TYR A 207 -4.51 -11.62 11.54
CA TYR A 207 -3.14 -11.97 11.90
C TYR A 207 -2.58 -10.92 12.86
N LYS A 208 -2.02 -11.41 13.97
CA LYS A 208 -1.23 -10.59 14.88
C LYS A 208 0.19 -10.55 14.36
N VAL A 209 0.67 -9.35 14.08
CA VAL A 209 2.05 -9.12 13.65
C VAL A 209 2.82 -8.35 14.70
N LYS A 210 4.13 -8.60 14.78
CA LYS A 210 5.06 -7.95 15.70
C LYS A 210 6.25 -7.37 14.95
N TRP A 211 6.66 -6.17 15.35
CA TRP A 211 7.85 -5.50 14.81
C TRP A 211 8.52 -4.65 15.87
N PHE A 212 9.77 -4.27 15.65
CA PHE A 212 10.47 -3.34 16.53
C PHE A 212 10.07 -1.90 16.18
N ASN A 213 9.57 -1.16 17.17
CA ASN A 213 9.23 0.25 17.04
C ASN A 213 10.38 1.09 17.58
N SER A 214 11.16 1.69 16.67
CA SER A 214 12.33 2.51 17.01
C SER A 214 11.98 3.77 17.78
N ASN A 215 10.78 4.34 17.59
CA ASN A 215 10.38 5.56 18.29
C ASN A 215 10.10 5.30 19.77
N GLN A 216 9.57 4.12 20.10
CA GLN A 216 9.22 3.74 21.47
C GLN A 216 10.28 2.83 22.12
N MET A 217 11.31 2.43 21.38
CA MET A 217 12.35 1.48 21.81
C MET A 217 11.77 0.17 22.37
N LYS A 218 10.66 -0.31 21.81
CA LYS A 218 9.98 -1.55 22.21
C LYS A 218 9.34 -2.24 21.01
N PHE A 219 8.89 -3.46 21.20
CA PHE A 219 8.10 -4.14 20.18
C PHE A 219 6.66 -3.62 20.17
N SER A 220 6.15 -3.37 18.97
CA SER A 220 4.74 -3.08 18.71
C SER A 220 4.07 -4.32 18.11
N GLU A 221 2.78 -4.44 18.36
CA GLU A 221 1.94 -5.53 17.86
C GLU A 221 0.60 -4.96 17.38
N ASP A 222 0.03 -5.53 16.32
CA ASP A 222 -1.30 -5.15 15.82
C ASP A 222 -1.98 -6.35 15.15
N PHE A 223 -3.32 -6.33 15.15
CA PHE A 223 -4.16 -7.30 14.45
C PHE A 223 -4.70 -6.69 13.16
N LEU A 224 -4.31 -7.28 12.03
CA LEU A 224 -4.79 -6.88 10.70
C LEU A 224 -5.34 -8.08 9.92
N PRO A 225 -6.24 -7.87 8.95
CA PRO A 225 -6.70 -8.92 8.04
C PRO A 225 -5.56 -9.71 7.43
N MET A 226 -5.71 -11.03 7.28
CA MET A 226 -4.69 -11.84 6.61
C MET A 226 -4.37 -11.33 5.19
N GLU A 227 -5.37 -10.75 4.52
CA GLU A 227 -5.29 -10.22 3.16
C GLU A 227 -4.40 -8.95 3.07
N CYS A 228 -4.01 -8.38 4.21
CA CYS A 228 -3.02 -7.30 4.29
C CYS A 228 -1.58 -7.79 4.12
N PHE A 229 -1.34 -9.09 4.18
CA PHE A 229 0.00 -9.66 4.24
C PHE A 229 0.29 -10.63 3.11
N ILE A 230 1.57 -10.74 2.77
CA ILE A 230 2.13 -11.71 1.84
C ILE A 230 3.29 -12.45 2.51
N ASP A 231 3.48 -13.71 2.14
CA ASP A 231 4.65 -14.51 2.57
C ASP A 231 5.82 -14.42 1.58
N LYS A 232 5.52 -13.94 0.35
CA LYS A 232 6.53 -13.80 -0.69
C LYS A 232 7.43 -12.63 -0.35
N GLN A 233 8.71 -12.93 -0.16
CA GLN A 233 9.75 -11.93 0.05
C GLN A 233 9.78 -10.91 -1.11
N PRO A 234 9.62 -9.60 -0.84
CA PRO A 234 9.43 -8.59 -1.88
C PRO A 234 10.71 -8.21 -2.64
N PHE A 235 11.87 -8.40 -2.00
CA PHE A 235 13.21 -8.07 -2.51
C PHE A 235 14.18 -9.23 -2.27
N PRO A 236 15.15 -9.49 -3.15
CA PRO A 236 16.15 -10.53 -2.94
C PRO A 236 17.02 -10.22 -1.71
N THR A 237 17.40 -11.26 -0.97
CA THR A 237 18.31 -11.19 0.19
C THR A 237 19.34 -12.31 0.10
N LEU A 238 20.42 -12.19 0.86
CA LEU A 238 21.45 -13.22 0.94
C LEU A 238 20.93 -14.53 1.54
N VAL A 239 19.95 -14.45 2.45
CA VAL A 239 19.32 -15.60 3.10
C VAL A 239 17.81 -15.44 3.04
N PRO A 240 17.05 -16.46 2.62
CA PRO A 240 15.59 -16.40 2.58
C PRO A 240 15.01 -16.23 3.99
N HIS A 241 14.05 -15.32 4.14
CA HIS A 241 13.44 -15.03 5.45
C HIS A 241 12.62 -16.20 6.01
N ASN A 242 11.94 -16.95 5.14
CA ASN A 242 11.19 -18.16 5.50
C ASN A 242 11.80 -19.34 4.72
N PRO A 243 12.82 -20.03 5.26
CA PRO A 243 13.37 -21.21 4.62
C PRO A 243 12.26 -22.25 4.45
N LYS A 244 12.18 -22.86 3.27
CA LYS A 244 11.30 -24.03 3.11
C LYS A 244 11.87 -25.14 4.00
N PRO A 245 11.03 -25.91 4.70
CA PRO A 245 11.51 -27.10 5.37
C PRO A 245 12.23 -27.95 4.33
N ASP A 246 13.48 -28.34 4.62
CA ASP A 246 14.24 -29.20 3.73
C ASP A 246 13.37 -30.41 3.39
N VAL A 247 13.14 -30.63 2.10
CA VAL A 247 12.53 -31.87 1.64
C VAL A 247 13.55 -32.94 2.00
N ASP A 248 13.24 -33.68 3.05
CA ASP A 248 14.08 -34.75 3.56
C ASP A 248 14.26 -35.80 2.46
N THR A 249 15.36 -35.65 1.71
CA THR A 249 15.74 -36.54 0.60
C THR A 249 16.27 -37.87 1.11
N SER A 250 16.24 -38.11 2.43
CA SER A 250 16.60 -39.40 3.03
C SER A 250 15.52 -40.48 2.93
N LYS A 251 14.39 -40.19 2.27
CA LYS A 251 13.31 -41.16 1.98
C LYS A 251 13.02 -41.33 0.49
N ALA A 252 14.07 -41.51 -0.31
CA ALA A 252 13.97 -42.02 -1.68
C ALA A 252 14.71 -43.37 -1.79
#